data_AF-A0A640XKW1-F1
#
_entry.id   AF-A0A640XKW1-F1
#
_cell.length_a   1.000
_cell.length_b   1.000
_cell.length_c   1.000
_cell.angle_alpha   90.00
_cell.angle_beta   90.00
_cell.angle_gamma   90.00
#
_symmetry.space_group_name_H-M   'P 1'
#
loop_
_entity.id
_entity.type
_entity.pdbx_description
1 polymer ?
#
loop_
_entity_poly.entity_id
_entity_poly.type
_entity_poly.pdbx_seq_one_letter_code
_entity_poly.pdbx_strand_id
1 'polypeptide(L)' 'MGLLKKLNFFIEEDVRKDLDELVPAGQKSKTINEALRKELLRIRREKVTEKLVLLKSRGPKVSQKEIVKLLKQNRNRKR' A
#
# COMPACT_ATOMS: atom_id res chain seq x y z
N MET A 1 2.66 22.75 7.39
CA MET A 1 1.23 22.37 7.32
C MET A 1 0.86 22.20 5.85
N GLY A 2 0.30 21.05 5.46
CA GLY A 2 -0.14 20.84 4.08
C GLY A 2 -1.43 21.61 3.78
N LEU A 3 -1.58 22.10 2.55
CA LEU A 3 -2.79 22.75 2.07
C LEU A 3 -3.99 21.81 2.19
N LEU A 4 -5.04 22.24 2.89
CA LEU A 4 -6.31 21.52 2.94
C LEU A 4 -7.08 21.82 1.66
N LYS A 5 -7.51 20.77 0.95
CA LYS A 5 -8.41 20.90 -0.21
C LYS A 5 -9.80 20.41 0.18
N LYS A 6 -10.84 21.18 -0.17
CA LYS A 6 -12.23 20.78 0.01
C LYS A 6 -12.57 19.71 -1.02
N LEU A 7 -13.00 18.55 -0.54
CA LEU A 7 -13.54 17.45 -1.35
C LEU A 7 -15.03 17.35 -1.05
N ASN A 8 -15.87 17.34 -2.07
CA ASN A 8 -17.29 17.05 -1.91
C ASN A 8 -17.50 15.57 -2.20
N PHE A 9 -18.00 14.82 -1.23
CA PHE A 9 -18.35 13.41 -1.39
C PHE A 9 -19.56 13.10 -0.53
N PHE A 10 -20.28 12.06 -0.90
CA PHE A 10 -21.41 11.57 -0.13
C PHE A 10 -20.91 10.62 0.95
N ILE A 11 -21.48 10.73 2.15
CA ILE A 11 -21.24 9.83 3.27
C ILE A 11 -22.60 9.23 3.62
N GLU A 12 -22.62 7.95 3.97
CA GLU A 12 -23.82 7.28 4.46
C GLU A 12 -24.34 7.96 5.73
N GLU A 13 -25.66 7.96 5.89
CA GLU A 13 -26.31 8.69 6.98
C GLU A 13 -25.93 8.12 8.36
N ASP A 14 -25.73 6.80 8.45
CA ASP A 14 -25.31 6.14 9.68
C ASP A 14 -23.87 6.55 10.06
N VAL A 15 -22.96 6.54 9.09
CA VAL A 15 -21.57 7.00 9.29
C VAL A 15 -21.51 8.48 9.68
N ARG A 16 -22.43 9.29 9.15
CA ARG A 16 -22.54 10.71 9.54
C ARG A 16 -22.99 10.85 11.00
N LYS A 17 -23.99 10.08 11.44
CA LYS A 17 -24.47 10.09 12.84
C LYS A 17 -23.36 9.68 13.79
N ASP A 18 -22.67 8.59 13.50
CA ASP A 18 -21.55 8.10 14.30
C ASP A 18 -20.41 9.13 14.38
N LEU A 19 -20.12 9.81 13.27
CA LEU A 19 -19.11 10.87 13.24
C LEU A 19 -19.54 12.08 14.07
N ASP A 20 -20.82 12.43 14.07
CA ASP A 20 -21.35 13.55 14.83
C ASP A 20 -21.41 13.23 16.34
N GLU A 21 -21.68 11.98 16.71
CA GLU A 21 -21.77 11.51 18.10
C GLU A 21 -20.39 11.25 18.73
N LEU A 22 -19.48 10.60 18.00
CA LEU A 22 -18.18 10.16 18.53
C LEU A 22 -17.08 11.21 18.40
N VAL A 23 -17.20 12.17 17.46
CA VAL A 23 -16.13 13.13 17.18
C VAL A 23 -16.53 14.55 17.61
N PRO A 24 -15.75 15.19 18.50
CA PRO A 24 -15.97 16.57 18.90
C PRO A 24 -16.03 17.53 17.71
N ALA A 25 -16.91 18.54 17.82
CA ALA A 25 -17.00 19.62 16.85
C ALA A 25 -15.63 20.28 16.64
N GLY A 26 -15.22 20.44 15.37
CA GLY A 26 -13.91 20.98 15.00
C GLY A 26 -12.80 19.93 14.78
N GLN A 27 -12.94 18.70 15.28
CA GLN A 27 -11.96 17.62 15.04
C GLN A 27 -12.34 16.69 13.88
N LYS A 28 -13.57 16.78 13.37
CA LYS A 28 -14.11 15.92 12.29
C LYS A 28 -13.19 15.86 11.07
N SER A 29 -12.71 17.01 10.59
CA SER A 29 -11.77 17.06 9.45
C SER A 29 -10.45 16.34 9.73
N LYS A 30 -9.93 16.45 10.96
CA LYS A 30 -8.71 15.75 11.37
C LYS A 30 -8.93 14.24 11.42
N THR A 31 -10.01 13.81 12.08
CA THR A 31 -10.36 12.38 12.23
C THR A 31 -10.62 11.72 10.87
N ILE A 32 -11.39 12.36 9.99
CA ILE A 32 -11.63 11.87 8.62
C ILE A 32 -10.31 11.74 7.87
N ASN A 33 -9.46 12.78 7.90
CA ASN A 33 -8.17 12.73 7.20
C ASN A 33 -7.24 11.63 7.75
N GLU A 34 -7.25 11.38 9.06
CA GLU A 34 -6.49 10.29 9.67
C GLU A 34 -7.02 8.91 9.26
N ALA A 35 -8.34 8.72 9.25
CA ALA A 35 -8.97 7.49 8.78
C ALA A 35 -8.65 7.23 7.30
N LEU A 36 -8.81 8.24 6.45
CA LEU A 36 -8.47 8.15 5.02
C LEU A 36 -6.99 7.84 4.80
N ARG A 37 -6.08 8.43 5.59
CA ARG A 37 -4.64 8.11 5.49
C ARG A 37 -4.35 6.65 5.80
N LYS A 38 -4.97 6.10 6.85
CA LYS A 38 -4.80 4.69 7.22
C LYS A 38 -5.30 3.77 6.11
N GLU A 39 -6.48 4.07 5.55
CA GLU A 39 -7.07 3.24 4.50
C GLU A 39 -6.29 3.34 3.18
N LEU A 40 -5.86 4.53 2.78
CA LEU A 40 -5.00 4.71 1.60
C LEU A 40 -3.66 3.99 1.76
N LEU A 41 -3.08 3.95 2.97
CA LEU A 41 -1.88 3.17 3.24
C LEU A 41 -2.13 1.67 3.11
N ARG A 42 -3.28 1.17 3.58
CA ARG A 42 -3.69 -0.22 3.42
C ARG A 42 -3.83 -0.60 1.96
N ILE A 43 -4.60 0.17 1.18
CA ILE A 43 -4.77 -0.03 -0.27
C ILE A 43 -3.42 0.00 -0.99
N ARG A 44 -2.53 0.94 -0.62
CA ARG A 44 -1.19 1.02 -1.22
C ARG A 44 -0.36 -0.23 -0.94
N ARG A 45 -0.43 -0.77 0.29
CA ARG A 45 0.26 -2.01 0.65
C ARG A 45 -0.31 -3.20 -0.11
N GLU A 46 -1.63 -3.32 -0.20
CA GLU A 46 -2.29 -4.39 -0.95
C GLU A 46 -1.85 -4.38 -2.42
N LYS A 47 -1.87 -3.22 -3.09
CA LYS A 47 -1.37 -3.09 -4.47
C LYS A 47 0.10 -3.45 -4.63
N VAL A 48 0.96 -3.12 -3.64
CA VAL A 48 2.38 -3.49 -3.68
C VAL A 48 2.55 -5.00 -3.49
N THR A 49 1.81 -5.58 -2.55
CA THR A 49 1.80 -7.02 -2.31
C THR A 49 1.33 -7.78 -3.54
N GLU A 50 0.24 -7.36 -4.18
CA GLU A 50 -0.24 -7.94 -5.43
C GLU A 50 0.83 -7.90 -6.53
N LYS A 51 1.52 -6.76 -6.68
CA LYS A 51 2.64 -6.65 -7.64
C LYS A 51 3.77 -7.62 -7.31
N LEU A 52 4.14 -7.76 -6.04
CA LEU A 52 5.18 -8.71 -5.61
C LEU A 52 4.76 -10.17 -5.85
N VAL A 53 3.51 -10.51 -5.56
CA VAL A 53 2.95 -11.84 -5.82
C VAL A 53 2.94 -12.14 -7.32
N LEU A 54 2.53 -11.18 -8.15
CA LEU A 54 2.56 -11.33 -9.61
C LEU A 54 3.99 -11.49 -10.13
N LEU A 55 4.94 -10.69 -9.67
CA LEU A 55 6.36 -10.83 -10.05
C LEU A 55 6.94 -12.17 -9.59
N LYS A 56 6.61 -12.63 -8.38
CA LYS A 56 7.00 -13.96 -7.88
C LYS A 56 6.38 -15.09 -8.71
N SER A 57 5.16 -14.93 -9.19
CA SER A 57 4.48 -15.93 -10.03
C SER A 57 5.05 -16.03 -11.45
N ARG A 58 5.56 -14.91 -11.99
CA ARG A 58 6.12 -14.82 -13.35
C ARG A 58 7.63 -15.05 -13.42
N GLY A 59 8.33 -14.94 -12.28
CA GLY A 59 9.77 -15.16 -12.23
C GLY A 59 10.13 -16.64 -12.31
N PRO A 60 11.22 -17.00 -13.02
CA PRO A 60 11.75 -18.36 -12.93
C PRO A 60 12.11 -18.65 -11.47
N LYS A 61 11.65 -19.81 -10.95
CA LYS A 61 11.99 -20.27 -9.60
C LYS A 61 13.43 -20.76 -9.58
N VAL A 62 14.38 -19.84 -9.66
CA VAL A 62 15.81 -20.19 -9.65
C VAL A 62 16.22 -20.45 -8.20
N SER A 63 16.71 -21.66 -7.93
CA SER A 63 17.25 -22.01 -6.62
C SER A 63 18.57 -21.27 -6.38
N GLN A 64 18.89 -20.95 -5.12
CA GLN A 64 20.19 -20.36 -4.75
C GLN A 64 21.37 -21.19 -5.30
N LYS A 65 21.23 -22.52 -5.34
CA LYS A 65 22.25 -23.42 -5.93
C LYS A 65 22.42 -23.20 -7.44
N GLU A 66 21.33 -22.95 -8.16
CA GLU A 66 21.36 -22.64 -9.60
C GLU A 66 21.96 -21.26 -9.87
N ILE A 67 21.62 -20.25 -9.05
CA ILE A 67 22.24 -18.91 -9.13
C ILE A 67 23.76 -19.04 -8.96
N VAL A 68 24.22 -19.76 -7.93
CA VAL A 68 25.66 -19.97 -7.68
C VAL A 68 26.31 -20.76 -8.83
N LYS A 69 25.62 -21.77 -9.37
CA LYS A 69 26.11 -22.55 -10.53
C LYS A 69 26.28 -21.66 -11.77
N LEU A 70 25.29 -20.84 -12.09
CA LEU A 70 25.32 -19.90 -13.21
C LEU A 70 26.42 -18.84 -13.03
N LEU A 71 26.59 -18.30 -11.82
CA LEU A 71 27.66 -17.36 -11.50
C LEU A 71 29.05 -17.98 -11.65
N LYS A 72 29.24 -19.23 -11.19
CA LYS A 72 30.49 -19.98 -11.37
C LYS A 72 30.79 -20.25 -12.84
N GLN A 73 29.78 -20.65 -13.62
CA GLN A 73 29.93 -20.87 -15.06
C GLN A 73 30.29 -19.58 -15.81
N ASN A 74 29.69 -18.44 -15.45
CA ASN A 74 30.02 -17.15 -16.05
C ASN A 74 31.44 -16.67 -15.69
N ARG A 75 31.91 -16.90 -14.45
CA ARG A 75 33.29 -16.57 -14.05
C ARG A 75 34.33 -17.39 -14.80
N ASN A 76 34.04 -18.66 -15.08
CA ASN A 76 34.96 -19.53 -15.83
C ASN A 76 34.99 -19.25 -17.34
N ARG A 77 34.00 -18.54 -17.90
CA ARG A 77 33.98 -18.13 -19.32
C ARG A 77 34.80 -16.86 -19.62
N LYS A 78 35.17 -16.10 -18.59
CA LYS A 78 35.94 -14.85 -18.71
C LYS A 78 37.45 -15.03 -18.44
N ARG A 79 37.90 -16.28 -18.30
CA ARG A 79 39.32 -16.66 -18.19
C ARG A 79 39.74 -17.37 -19.46
#